data_AF-A0A2B5KCL0-F1
#
_entry.id   AF-A0A2B5KCL0-F1
#
_cell.length_a   1.000
_cell.length_b   1.000
_cell.length_c   1.000
_cell.angle_alpha   90.00
_cell.angle_beta   90.00
_cell.angle_gamma   90.00
#
_symmetry.space_group_name_H-M   'P 1'
#
loop_
_entity.id
_entity.type
_entity.pdbx_description
1 polymer ?
#
loop_
_entity_poly.entity_id
_entity_poly.type
_entity_poly.pdbx_seq_one_letter_code
_entity_poly.pdbx_strand_id
1 'polypeptide(L)'
;MYPQNSNYPNQNFYYPYVPEHEYRQSLTGIWRGDDGAIYYIHQPVAGNTSPIFWLGTSGGGQGANFANVFVGDLRPDGLIDGKWGDVPLGQALSHGRLRLKVEPGGTMLTAVHKTGGFAATVWNKQ
;
A
#
# COMPACT_ATOMS: atom_id res chain seq x y z
N MET A 1 5.33 10.56 25.89
CA MET A 1 4.78 9.20 26.01
C MET A 1 3.31 9.30 25.60
N TYR A 2 2.95 8.85 24.39
CA TYR A 2 1.57 8.93 23.90
C TYR A 2 0.84 7.62 24.20
N PRO A 3 -0.47 7.64 24.53
CA PRO A 3 -1.17 6.45 24.97
C PRO A 3 -1.34 5.46 23.82
N GLN A 4 -1.06 4.18 24.09
CA GLN A 4 -1.33 3.09 23.16
C GLN A 4 -2.82 2.75 23.19
N ASN A 5 -3.48 2.81 22.03
CA ASN A 5 -4.85 2.36 21.87
C ASN A 5 -4.84 0.87 21.48
N SER A 6 -5.31 0.01 22.39
CA SER A 6 -5.17 -1.45 22.38
C SER A 6 -6.05 -2.19 21.36
N ASN A 7 -6.78 -1.49 20.49
CA ASN A 7 -7.68 -2.11 19.52
C ASN A 7 -7.09 -2.27 18.11
N TYR A 8 -5.86 -1.79 17.88
CA TYR A 8 -5.10 -2.02 16.64
C TYR A 8 -3.63 -2.29 16.98
N PRO A 9 -3.19 -3.56 17.05
CA PRO A 9 -1.86 -3.90 17.57
C PRO A 9 -0.68 -3.39 16.73
N ASN A 10 -0.90 -2.75 15.57
CA ASN A 10 0.13 -2.50 14.57
C ASN A 10 0.51 -1.02 14.38
N GLN A 11 0.10 -0.10 15.25
CA GLN A 11 0.43 1.32 15.06
C GLN A 11 1.89 1.71 15.43
N ASN A 12 2.65 0.84 16.11
CA ASN A 12 3.97 1.21 16.67
C ASN A 12 5.09 0.17 16.49
N PHE A 13 5.01 -0.72 15.49
CA PHE A 13 6.19 -1.52 15.15
C PHE A 13 7.17 -0.69 14.32
N TYR A 14 8.09 -0.03 15.02
CA TYR A 14 9.40 0.26 14.45
C TYR A 14 10.03 -1.09 14.09
N TYR A 15 10.25 -1.32 12.80
CA TYR A 15 11.06 -2.45 12.35
C TYR A 15 12.42 -2.37 13.07
N PRO A 16 13.00 -3.52 13.50
CA PRO A 16 14.37 -3.52 13.99
C PRO A 16 15.22 -2.85 12.92
N TYR A 17 15.94 -1.80 13.29
CA TYR A 17 16.80 -1.04 12.40
C TYR A 17 17.69 -2.00 11.60
N VAL A 18 17.36 -2.20 10.33
CA VAL A 18 18.26 -2.81 9.37
C VAL A 18 19.04 -1.64 8.77
N PRO A 19 20.36 -1.52 8.98
CA PRO A 19 21.15 -0.36 8.57
C PRO A 19 21.10 -0.01 7.08
N GLU A 20 20.52 -0.90 6.27
CA GLU A 20 20.56 -0.89 4.80
C GLU A 20 19.22 -0.46 4.16
N HIS A 21 18.14 -0.25 4.93
CA HIS A 21 16.81 0.06 4.38
C HIS A 21 16.28 1.42 4.88
N GLU A 22 16.10 2.37 3.97
CA GLU A 22 15.74 3.78 4.27
C GLU A 22 14.26 4.01 4.63
N TYR A 23 13.45 2.94 4.70
CA TYR A 23 12.01 3.00 4.95
C TYR A 23 11.72 2.80 6.45
N ARG A 24 12.07 3.80 7.26
CA ARG A 24 11.96 3.73 8.74
C ARG A 24 10.54 3.65 9.28
N GLN A 25 9.52 3.77 8.42
CA GLN A 25 8.12 3.80 8.81
C GLN A 25 7.36 2.61 8.23
N SER A 26 6.42 2.08 9.02
CA SER A 26 5.43 1.13 8.51
C SER A 26 4.63 1.76 7.36
N LEU A 27 4.35 0.98 6.33
CA LEU A 27 3.49 1.38 5.21
C LEU A 27 2.01 1.27 5.55
N THR A 28 1.67 0.68 6.71
CA THR A 28 0.28 0.67 7.20
C THR A 28 -0.23 2.11 7.34
N GLY A 29 -1.40 2.38 6.76
CA GLY A 29 -2.00 3.70 6.80
C GLY A 29 -2.94 3.97 5.63
N ILE A 30 -3.41 5.21 5.58
CA ILE A 30 -4.22 5.73 4.49
C ILE A 30 -3.28 6.47 3.53
N TRP A 31 -3.40 6.16 2.25
CA TRP A 31 -2.58 6.71 1.19
C TRP A 31 -3.48 7.32 0.12
N ARG A 32 -3.01 8.42 -0.46
CA ARG A 32 -3.72 9.10 -1.55
C ARG A 32 -2.96 8.89 -2.85
N GLY A 33 -3.63 8.30 -3.84
CA GLY A 33 -3.12 8.20 -5.20
C GLY A 33 -3.24 9.54 -5.95
N ASP A 34 -2.35 9.74 -6.91
CA ASP A 34 -2.43 10.83 -7.90
C ASP A 34 -3.61 10.70 -8.87
N ASP A 35 -4.30 9.56 -8.89
CA ASP A 35 -5.58 9.34 -9.57
C ASP A 35 -6.81 9.80 -8.75
N GLY A 36 -6.57 10.38 -7.55
CA GLY A 36 -7.62 10.85 -6.65
C GLY A 36 -8.30 9.75 -5.83
N ALA A 37 -7.84 8.50 -5.91
CA ALA A 37 -8.31 7.41 -5.08
C ALA A 37 -7.65 7.40 -3.70
N ILE A 38 -8.30 6.71 -2.76
CA ILE A 38 -7.79 6.44 -1.41
C ILE A 38 -7.42 4.97 -1.31
N TYR A 39 -6.28 4.69 -0.70
CA TYR A 39 -5.72 3.36 -0.53
C TYR A 39 -5.48 3.10 0.95
N TYR A 40 -6.14 2.08 1.47
CA TYR A 40 -5.97 1.61 2.84
C TYR A 40 -4.94 0.48 2.79
N ILE A 41 -3.71 0.77 3.18
CA ILE A 41 -2.61 -0.19 3.16
C ILE A 41 -2.47 -0.82 4.54
N HIS A 42 -2.33 -2.14 4.57
CA HIS A 42 -1.99 -2.93 5.73
C HIS A 42 -0.73 -3.75 5.43
N GLN A 43 0.30 -3.53 6.23
CA GLN A 43 1.58 -4.24 6.16
C GLN A 43 1.80 -4.99 7.49
N PRO A 44 1.39 -6.25 7.60
CA PRO A 44 1.74 -7.07 8.75
C PRO A 44 3.18 -7.58 8.63
N VAL A 45 3.71 -8.03 9.76
CA VAL A 45 4.97 -8.79 9.81
C VAL A 45 4.59 -10.27 9.94
N ALA A 46 5.10 -11.10 9.03
CA ALA A 46 4.87 -12.54 9.03
C ALA A 46 6.21 -13.28 9.05
N GLY A 47 6.79 -13.42 10.24
CA GLY A 47 8.15 -13.95 10.39
C GLY A 47 9.16 -13.03 9.71
N ASN A 48 9.87 -13.55 8.70
CA ASN A 48 10.88 -12.81 7.93
C ASN A 48 10.31 -12.15 6.66
N THR A 49 8.99 -12.19 6.45
CA THR A 49 8.34 -11.55 5.31
C THR A 49 7.49 -10.36 5.75
N SER A 50 7.26 -9.46 4.79
CA SER A 50 6.44 -8.28 4.98
C SER A 50 5.38 -8.22 3.87
N PRO A 51 4.28 -8.99 4.02
CA PRO A 51 3.18 -8.93 3.07
C PRO A 51 2.54 -7.54 3.07
N ILE A 52 1.89 -7.21 1.96
CA ILE A 52 1.15 -5.98 1.75
C ILE A 52 -0.24 -6.35 1.25
N PHE A 53 -1.24 -5.83 1.96
CA PHE A 53 -2.63 -5.87 1.54
C PHE A 53 -3.10 -4.43 1.35
N TRP A 54 -3.92 -4.18 0.34
CA TRP A 54 -4.68 -2.93 0.30
C TRP A 54 -6.12 -3.10 -0.12
N LEU A 55 -6.91 -2.08 0.20
CA LEU A 55 -8.15 -1.73 -0.48
C LEU A 55 -7.94 -0.35 -1.12
N GLY A 56 -8.11 -0.24 -2.43
CA GLY A 56 -8.13 1.03 -3.17
C GLY A 56 -9.56 1.39 -3.57
N THR A 57 -9.99 2.62 -3.32
CA THR A 57 -11.32 3.12 -3.68
C THR A 57 -11.25 4.47 -4.38
N SER A 58 -11.84 4.53 -5.57
CA SER A 58 -11.97 5.77 -6.36
C SER A 58 -12.95 6.78 -5.72
N GLY A 59 -12.99 8.00 -6.26
CA GLY A 59 -13.95 9.02 -5.80
C GLY A 59 -13.70 9.48 -4.37
N GLY A 60 -12.43 9.62 -3.96
CA GLY A 60 -12.08 10.07 -2.61
C GLY A 60 -12.49 9.11 -1.50
N GLY A 61 -12.52 7.80 -1.77
CA GLY A 61 -12.84 6.78 -0.77
C GLY A 61 -14.15 6.02 -1.03
N GLN A 62 -14.99 6.51 -1.94
CA GLN A 62 -16.36 6.01 -2.14
C GLN A 62 -16.45 4.73 -2.97
N GLY A 63 -15.45 4.46 -3.82
CA GLY A 63 -15.48 3.32 -4.73
C GLY A 63 -16.37 3.52 -5.96
N ALA A 64 -16.67 4.78 -6.31
CA ALA A 64 -17.68 5.12 -7.32
C ALA A 64 -17.42 4.57 -8.73
N ASN A 65 -16.16 4.56 -9.18
CA ASN A 65 -15.76 4.08 -10.51
C ASN A 65 -15.11 2.69 -10.44
N PHE A 66 -14.16 2.53 -9.53
CA PHE A 66 -13.49 1.28 -9.20
C PHE A 66 -13.32 1.15 -7.68
N ALA A 67 -13.23 -0.10 -7.24
CA ALA A 67 -12.58 -0.48 -6.00
C ALA A 67 -11.73 -1.71 -6.27
N ASN A 68 -10.49 -1.75 -5.79
CA ASN A 68 -9.62 -2.89 -5.97
C ASN A 68 -8.99 -3.38 -4.68
N VAL A 69 -8.66 -4.66 -4.67
CA VAL A 69 -7.82 -5.27 -3.65
C VAL A 69 -6.45 -5.57 -4.24
N PHE A 70 -5.42 -5.52 -3.41
CA PHE A 70 -4.07 -5.94 -3.77
C PHE A 70 -3.50 -6.87 -2.70
N VAL A 71 -2.70 -7.81 -3.17
CA VAL A 71 -1.83 -8.63 -2.33
C VAL A 71 -0.44 -8.70 -2.97
N GLY A 72 0.59 -8.48 -2.15
CA GLY A 72 1.98 -8.55 -2.55
C GLY A 72 2.91 -8.59 -1.35
N ASP A 73 4.19 -8.39 -1.60
CA ASP A 73 5.22 -8.42 -0.55
C ASP A 73 6.20 -7.27 -0.74
N LEU A 74 6.58 -6.62 0.35
CA LEU A 74 7.75 -5.74 0.41
C LEU A 74 9.01 -6.60 0.43
N ARG A 75 9.87 -6.39 -0.55
CA ARG A 75 11.14 -7.08 -0.72
C ARG A 75 12.30 -6.30 -0.09
N PRO A 76 13.44 -6.97 0.16
CA PRO A 76 14.62 -6.30 0.72
C PRO A 76 15.13 -5.13 -0.12
N ASP A 77 14.98 -5.16 -1.44
CA ASP A 77 15.39 -4.06 -2.32
C ASP A 77 14.46 -2.82 -2.27
N GLY A 78 13.45 -2.83 -1.38
CA GLY A 78 12.49 -1.73 -1.25
C GLY A 78 11.40 -1.73 -2.31
N LEU A 79 11.28 -2.81 -3.08
CA LEU A 79 10.20 -2.98 -4.05
C LEU A 79 9.04 -3.75 -3.42
N ILE A 80 7.83 -3.30 -3.68
CA ILE A 80 6.60 -4.07 -3.45
C ILE A 80 6.24 -4.73 -4.78
N ASP A 81 6.00 -6.04 -4.78
CA ASP A 81 5.56 -6.77 -5.98
C ASP A 81 4.32 -7.60 -5.65
N GLY A 82 3.29 -7.48 -6.48
CA GLY A 82 2.05 -8.20 -6.25
C GLY A 82 1.06 -8.13 -7.40
N LYS A 83 -0.17 -8.50 -7.08
CA LYS A 83 -1.30 -8.58 -8.00
C LYS A 83 -2.49 -7.85 -7.41
N TRP A 84 -3.27 -7.24 -8.29
CA TRP A 84 -4.48 -6.51 -7.93
C TRP A 84 -5.65 -6.97 -8.80
N GLY A 85 -6.86 -6.72 -8.30
CA GLY A 85 -8.09 -6.90 -9.06
C GLY A 85 -9.19 -6.00 -8.52
N ASP A 86 -9.99 -5.46 -9.43
CA ASP A 86 -11.21 -4.75 -9.09
C ASP A 86 -12.25 -5.72 -8.52
N VAL A 87 -13.04 -5.23 -7.58
CA VAL A 87 -14.18 -5.91 -6.95
C VAL A 87 -15.46 -5.14 -7.23
N PRO A 88 -16.65 -5.77 -7.20
CA PRO A 88 -17.90 -5.18 -7.70
C PRO A 88 -18.53 -4.14 -6.75
N LEU A 89 -17.73 -3.22 -6.22
CA LEU A 89 -18.20 -1.98 -5.58
C LEU A 89 -18.31 -0.85 -6.63
N GLY A 90 -17.40 -0.82 -7.60
CA GLY A 90 -17.45 0.09 -8.75
C GLY A 90 -17.85 -0.64 -10.04
N GLN A 91 -17.79 0.06 -11.17
CA GLN A 91 -18.11 -0.48 -12.50
C GLN A 91 -16.92 -1.18 -13.17
N ALA A 92 -15.69 -0.78 -12.83
CA ALA A 92 -14.49 -1.43 -13.35
C ALA A 92 -14.32 -2.85 -12.78
N LEU A 93 -13.85 -3.78 -13.62
CA LEU A 93 -13.60 -5.18 -13.29
C LEU A 93 -12.24 -5.67 -13.84
N SER A 94 -11.26 -4.77 -13.87
CA SER A 94 -9.91 -5.05 -14.38
C SER A 94 -9.04 -5.74 -13.33
N HIS A 95 -7.92 -6.30 -13.76
CA HIS A 95 -6.93 -6.90 -12.87
C HIS A 95 -5.56 -6.90 -13.51
N GLY A 96 -4.52 -7.08 -12.70
CA GLY A 96 -3.16 -7.10 -13.21
C GLY A 96 -2.10 -7.26 -12.15
N ARG A 97 -0.88 -6.88 -12.53
CA ARG A 97 0.29 -6.83 -11.65
C ARG A 97 0.69 -5.40 -11.38
N LEU A 98 1.16 -5.16 -10.16
CA LEU A 98 1.79 -3.92 -9.76
C LEU A 98 3.13 -4.23 -9.15
N ARG A 99 4.13 -3.45 -9.55
CA ARG A 99 5.37 -3.32 -8.81
C ARG A 99 5.56 -1.86 -8.46
N LEU A 100 5.77 -1.60 -7.18
CA LEU A 100 5.96 -0.26 -6.63
C LEU A 100 7.34 -0.18 -6.00
N LYS A 101 7.93 1.01 -5.99
CA LYS A 101 9.10 1.33 -5.18
C LYS A 101 8.64 2.11 -3.96
N VAL A 102 9.15 1.72 -2.79
CA VAL A 102 9.08 2.54 -1.59
C VAL A 102 10.17 3.60 -1.70
N GLU A 103 9.80 4.86 -1.61
CA GLU A 103 10.78 5.96 -1.66
C GLU A 103 11.36 6.22 -0.26
N PRO A 104 12.55 6.86 -0.18
CA PRO A 104 13.21 7.14 1.09
C PRO A 104 12.26 7.78 2.12
N GLY A 105 12.31 7.28 3.37
CA GLY A 105 11.42 7.72 4.44
C GLY A 105 10.08 6.98 4.53
N GLY A 106 9.68 6.21 3.51
CA GLY A 106 8.49 5.35 3.57
C GLY A 106 7.15 6.11 3.56
N THR A 107 7.14 7.34 3.03
CA THR A 107 5.95 8.21 2.94
C THR A 107 5.44 8.42 1.52
N MET A 108 6.18 7.94 0.52
CA MET A 108 5.81 7.97 -0.89
C MET A 108 6.06 6.61 -1.54
N LEU A 109 5.12 6.17 -2.38
CA LEU A 109 5.29 5.02 -3.26
C LEU A 109 5.24 5.50 -4.71
N THR A 110 6.07 4.90 -5.58
CA THR A 110 6.06 5.17 -7.02
C THR A 110 5.87 3.87 -7.80
N ALA A 111 5.03 3.90 -8.83
CA ALA A 111 4.84 2.74 -9.70
C ALA A 111 6.06 2.55 -10.60
N VAL A 112 6.63 1.35 -10.59
CA VAL A 112 7.72 0.98 -11.51
C VAL A 112 7.24 0.06 -12.64
N HIS A 113 6.17 -0.69 -12.42
CA HIS A 113 5.54 -1.52 -13.45
C HIS A 113 4.05 -1.72 -13.15
N LYS A 114 3.21 -1.61 -14.19
CA LYS A 114 1.76 -1.75 -14.08
C LYS A 114 1.20 -2.48 -15.30
N THR A 115 0.27 -3.40 -15.09
CA THR A 115 -0.56 -4.00 -16.15
C THR A 115 -2.04 -3.86 -15.83
N GLY A 116 -2.91 -4.14 -16.80
CA GLY A 116 -4.37 -4.12 -16.60
C GLY A 116 -4.99 -2.73 -16.53
N GLY A 117 -4.27 -1.68 -16.98
CA GLY A 117 -4.80 -0.32 -17.03
C GLY A 117 -4.82 0.43 -15.69
N PHE A 118 -4.03 -0.01 -14.69
CA PHE A 118 -4.01 0.63 -13.37
C PHE A 118 -3.59 2.11 -13.45
N ALA A 119 -4.42 3.01 -12.92
CA ALA A 119 -4.29 4.45 -13.12
C ALA A 119 -3.17 5.09 -12.29
N ALA A 120 -3.21 5.00 -10.95
CA ALA A 120 -2.26 5.70 -10.10
C ALA A 120 -0.79 5.39 -10.42
N THR A 121 0.07 6.40 -10.33
CA THR A 121 1.53 6.28 -10.48
C THR A 121 2.30 6.70 -9.24
N VAL A 122 1.71 7.52 -8.38
CA VAL A 122 2.31 7.99 -7.13
C VAL A 122 1.28 7.92 -6.01
N TRP A 123 1.72 7.48 -4.83
CA TRP A 123 0.92 7.48 -3.61
C TRP A 123 1.65 8.24 -2.52
N ASN A 124 0.93 9.11 -1.83
CA ASN A 124 1.44 9.84 -0.67
C ASN A 124 0.68 9.41 0.59
N LYS A 125 1.42 9.09 1.65
CA LYS A 125 0.85 8.75 2.95
C LYS A 125 0.18 9.99 3.56
N GLN A 126 -1.01 9.81 4.15
CA GLN A 126 -1.75 10.87 4.86
C GLN A 126 -1.36 10.93 6.34
#